data_AF-A0A7J9QRV7-F1
#
_entry.id   AF-A0A7J9QRV7-F1
#
_cell.length_a   1.000
_cell.length_b   1.000
_cell.length_c   1.000
_cell.angle_alpha   90.00
_cell.angle_beta   90.00
_cell.angle_gamma   90.00
#
_symmetry.space_group_name_H-M   'P 1'
#
loop_
_entity.id
_entity.type
_entity.pdbx_description
1 polymer ?
#
loop_
_entity_poly.entity_id
_entity_poly.type
_entity_poly.pdbx_seq_one_letter_code
_entity_poly.pdbx_strand_id
1 'polypeptide(L)' 'MANELTEFILVSVALLGIGIYGLSVKRNAIRMLFAIEIVINAANLNMVAFGRFLP' A
#
# COMPACT_ATOMS: atom_id res chain seq x y z
N MET A 1 15.51 -13.49 3.81
CA MET A 1 14.66 -13.13 4.98
C MET A 1 14.58 -11.62 5.20
N ALA A 2 15.59 -10.95 5.78
CA ALA A 2 15.49 -9.51 6.08
C ALA A 2 15.43 -8.60 4.83
N ASN A 3 16.17 -8.97 3.77
CA ASN A 3 16.13 -8.24 2.48
C ASN A 3 14.74 -8.34 1.83
N GLU A 4 14.17 -9.55 1.79
CA GLU A 4 12.85 -9.80 1.20
C GLU A 4 11.75 -9.01 1.92
N LEU A 5 11.76 -8.99 3.26
CA LEU A 5 10.83 -8.17 4.03
C LEU A 5 10.97 -6.68 3.69
N THR A 6 12.20 -6.19 3.56
CA THR A 6 12.47 -4.79 3.20
C THR A 6 11.94 -4.46 1.80
N GLU A 7 12.06 -5.38 0.84
CA GLU A 7 11.52 -5.23 -0.52
C GLU A 7 9.99 -5.13 -0.50
N PHE A 8 9.29 -5.99 0.25
CA PHE A 8 7.83 -5.90 0.40
C PHE A 8 7.39 -4.62 1.10
N ILE A 9 8.11 -4.19 2.13
CA ILE A 9 7.82 -2.93 2.82
C ILE A 9 7.98 -1.74 1.87
N LEU A 10 9.07 -1.68 1.09
CA LEU A 10 9.31 -0.63 0.11
C LEU A 10 8.16 -0.51 -0.89
N VAL A 11 7.70 -1.65 -1.45
CA VAL A 11 6.55 -1.67 -2.37
C VAL A 11 5.27 -1.21 -1.66
N SER A 12 5.02 -1.69 -0.45
CA SER A 12 3.83 -1.29 0.32
C SER A 12 3.79 0.21 0.61
N VAL A 13 4.93 0.81 0.98
CA VAL A 13 5.06 2.25 1.24
C VAL A 13 4.90 3.07 -0.04
N ALA A 14 5.46 2.62 -1.15
CA ALA A 14 5.29 3.27 -2.45
C ALA A 14 3.81 3.29 -2.87
N LEU A 15 3.11 2.15 -2.75
CA LEU A 15 1.68 2.05 -3.06
C LEU A 15 0.84 2.92 -2.11
N LEU A 16 1.17 2.94 -0.81
CA LEU A 16 0.49 3.80 0.16
C LEU A 16 0.61 5.28 -0.23
N GLY A 17 1.81 5.73 -0.61
CA GLY A 17 2.05 7.10 -1.07
C GLY A 17 1.27 7.44 -2.34
N ILE A 18 1.21 6.52 -3.31
CA ILE A 18 0.41 6.68 -4.54
C ILE A 18 -1.09 6.77 -4.21
N GLY A 19 -1.58 5.92 -3.31
CA GLY A 19 -2.96 5.93 -2.84
C GLY A 19 -3.33 7.25 -2.18
N ILE A 20 -2.52 7.71 -1.23
CA ILE A 20 -2.73 9.00 -0.54
C ILE A 20 -2.72 10.16 -1.53
N TYR A 21 -1.76 10.20 -2.45
CA TYR A 21 -1.71 11.21 -3.51
C TYR A 21 -2.99 11.18 -4.39
N GLY A 22 -3.46 9.98 -4.73
CA GLY A 22 -4.71 9.77 -5.45
C GLY A 22 -5.92 10.32 -4.70
N LEU A 23 -6.01 10.11 -3.38
CA LEU A 23 -7.06 10.69 -2.54
C LEU A 23 -6.98 12.22 -2.47
N SER A 24 -5.78 12.79 -2.33
CA SER A 24 -5.62 14.24 -2.15
C SER A 24 -5.87 15.05 -3.43
N VAL A 25 -5.57 14.51 -4.60
CA VAL A 25 -5.61 15.27 -5.87
C VAL A 25 -6.91 15.07 -6.66
N LYS A 26 -7.58 13.91 -6.52
CA LYS A 26 -8.71 13.57 -7.39
C LYS A 26 -10.03 14.12 -6.84
N ARG A 27 -10.71 14.93 -7.66
CA ARG A 27 -12.07 15.45 -7.39
C ARG A 27 -13.21 14.53 -7.82
N ASN A 28 -12.91 13.47 -8.58
CA ASN A 28 -13.92 12.50 -9.02
C ASN A 28 -14.01 11.37 -7.99
N ALA A 29 -15.22 11.16 -7.43
CA ALA A 29 -15.52 10.10 -6.48
C ALA A 29 -15.05 8.71 -6.96
N ILE A 30 -15.26 8.37 -8.23
CA ILE A 30 -14.83 7.07 -8.78
C ILE A 30 -13.30 6.93 -8.72
N ARG A 31 -12.56 8.00 -9.05
CA ARG A 31 -11.08 7.98 -8.95
C ARG A 31 -10.59 7.94 -7.52
N MET A 32 -11.36 8.51 -6.59
CA MET A 32 -11.07 8.43 -5.16
C MET A 32 -11.27 6.99 -4.64
N LEU A 33 -12.30 6.27 -5.11
CA LEU A 33 -12.50 4.85 -4.78
C LEU A 33 -11.32 3.98 -5.24
N PHE A 34 -10.83 4.16 -6.46
CA PHE A 34 -9.61 3.46 -6.91
C PHE A 34 -8.39 3.80 -6.04
N ALA A 35 -8.24 5.05 -5.61
CA ALA A 35 -7.16 5.43 -4.71
C ALA A 35 -7.29 4.77 -3.32
N ILE A 36 -8.51 4.62 -2.81
CA ILE A 36 -8.81 3.89 -1.57
C ILE A 36 -8.46 2.40 -1.72
N GLU A 37 -8.84 1.76 -2.83
CA GLU A 37 -8.46 0.37 -3.11
C GLU A 37 -6.93 0.19 -3.13
N ILE A 38 -6.19 1.16 -3.67
CA ILE A 38 -4.72 1.14 -3.64
C ILE A 38 -4.19 1.21 -2.20
N VAL A 39 -4.74 2.10 -1.36
CA VAL A 39 -4.36 2.20 0.07
C VAL A 39 -4.64 0.90 0.81
N ILE A 40 -5.81 0.29 0.60
CA ILE A 40 -6.19 -0.96 1.25
C ILE A 40 -5.27 -2.10 0.79
N ASN A 41 -4.93 -2.18 -0.50
CA ASN A 41 -3.99 -3.18 -1.00
C ASN A 41 -2.57 -2.98 -0.47
N ALA A 42 -2.12 -1.74 -0.30
CA ALA A 42 -0.83 -1.43 0.32
C ALA A 42 -0.78 -1.92 1.79
N ALA A 43 -1.84 -1.69 2.56
CA ALA A 43 -1.97 -2.17 3.94
C ALA A 43 -1.98 -3.71 4.01
N ASN A 44 -2.74 -4.38 3.14
CA ASN A 44 -2.79 -5.84 3.07
C ASN A 44 -1.42 -6.44 2.74
N LEU A 45 -0.70 -5.86 1.77
CA LEU A 45 0.65 -6.31 1.42
C LEU A 45 1.60 -6.20 2.62
N ASN A 46 1.52 -5.09 3.36
CA ASN A 46 2.31 -4.87 4.57
C ASN A 46 1.98 -5.92 5.64
N MET A 47 0.70 -6.15 5.92
CA MET A 47 0.25 -7.16 6.90
C MET A 47 0.68 -8.58 6.52
N VAL A 48 0.56 -8.98 5.25
CA VAL A 48 0.98 -10.30 4.78
C VAL A 48 2.50 -10.47 4.86
N ALA A 49 3.26 -9.43 4.51
CA ALA A 49 4.71 -9.46 4.65
C ALA A 49 5.12 -9.63 6.11
N PHE A 50 4.57 -8.83 7.03
CA PHE A 50 4.86 -8.98 8.46
C PHE A 50 4.42 -10.34 8.99
N GLY A 51 3.22 -10.83 8.64
CA GLY A 51 2.75 -12.15 9.08
C GLY A 51 3.54 -13.34 8.50
N ARG A 52 4.33 -13.13 7.44
CA ARG A 52 5.20 -14.17 6.85
C ARG A 52 6.63 -14.12 7.39
N PHE A 53 7.17 -12.93 7.62
CA PHE A 53 8.58 -12.73 7.96
C PHE A 53 8.84 -12.45 9.45
N LEU A 54 7.83 -11.99 10.19
CA LEU A 54 7.86 -11.91 11.65
C LEU A 54 6.90 -12.98 12.21
N PRO A 55 7.36 -13.82 13.16
CA PRO A 55 6.51 -14.80 13.85
C PRO A 55 5.51 -14.16 14.81
#